data_AF-A0A532CWQ9-F1
#
_entry.id   AF-A0A532CWQ9-F1
#
_cell.length_a   1.000
_cell.length_b   1.000
_cell.length_c   1.000
_cell.angle_alpha   90.00
_cell.angle_beta   90.00
_cell.angle_gamma   90.00
#
_symmetry.space_group_name_H-M   'P 1'
#
loop_
_entity.id
_entity.type
_entity.pdbx_description
1 polymer ?
#
loop_
_entity_poly.entity_id
_entity_poly.type
_entity_poly.pdbx_seq_one_letter_code
_entity_poly.pdbx_strand_id
1 'polypeptide(L)'
;MAVFAVSLSLCHSHIDERIRPMKRNEKTPKHQSRTIALLGFDGVAALDITGPYEVFSLPSYLAQGRTMPSYRIVLLADQAGPVRSASGLSLIADASWRNFHGKVDTLLVCGGPDMAPLQSNQTLLAWLRTMGRHTRRIGSICTGAFLLAEAGLLNNRRATTHWREVARLAQAYQTVTVEPDAIYVKDGHVYTSAGITAGMDLALALVEEDLGRDVALAVARMLVLFLKRPGGQSQFSTQLQAQAVEGQRLADLLSWLTHHHHTPLTVEDMASRAGMSPRTFARVFVSETGDTPALYLEKLRLEHAVRLLESTGTSLDITAQECGFTGHEQLRRAFQRHKGVTPQESSLEPITTLEGMKVPPDYDFASAPLPDILVVPGSADPAPQLDQPDLLKWVENASRHCTWTTSVCTGAAILLAAGPAKGRRITSHWMMRDTLRARHEATVIDNVRYVVDGHLVTSAGVSAGIDMALWLVGELRGPEHAREVQHALEYYPEPPYQLESTTSPNSPVTLSASR
;
A
#
# COMPACT_ATOMS: atom_id res chain seq x y z
N MET A 1 -10.90 -0.28 -36.22
CA MET A 1 -11.71 -1.40 -35.68
C MET A 1 -11.74 -2.68 -36.54
N ALA A 2 -10.74 -2.97 -37.40
CA ALA A 2 -10.64 -4.30 -38.06
C ALA A 2 -9.21 -4.87 -38.11
N VAL A 3 -8.23 -4.19 -37.49
CA VAL A 3 -6.81 -4.62 -37.44
C VAL A 3 -6.46 -5.27 -36.08
N PHE A 4 -7.33 -5.16 -35.08
CA PHE A 4 -7.12 -5.69 -33.72
C PHE A 4 -7.21 -7.23 -33.62
N ALA A 5 -7.95 -7.90 -34.52
CA ALA A 5 -8.24 -9.33 -34.35
C ALA A 5 -7.17 -10.29 -34.89
N VAL A 6 -6.25 -9.84 -35.75
CA VAL A 6 -5.34 -10.76 -36.48
C VAL A 6 -3.91 -10.78 -35.92
N SER A 7 -3.45 -9.74 -35.19
CA SER A 7 -2.08 -9.72 -34.64
C SER A 7 -1.92 -10.33 -33.25
N LEU A 8 -3.01 -10.53 -32.49
CA LEU A 8 -2.96 -11.14 -31.15
C LEU A 8 -2.81 -12.68 -31.17
N SER A 9 -3.16 -13.32 -32.29
CA SER A 9 -2.98 -14.78 -32.44
C SER A 9 -1.51 -15.20 -32.58
N LEU A 10 -0.62 -14.29 -33.00
CA LEU A 10 0.80 -14.57 -33.20
C LEU A 10 1.64 -14.46 -31.91
N CYS A 11 1.15 -13.77 -30.88
CA CYS A 11 1.88 -13.59 -29.61
C CYS A 11 1.91 -14.86 -28.73
N HIS A 12 1.17 -15.91 -29.10
CA HIS A 12 1.16 -17.21 -28.41
C HIS A 12 2.21 -18.23 -28.93
N SER A 13 3.07 -17.86 -29.90
CA SER A 13 3.83 -18.87 -30.66
C SER A 13 5.37 -18.78 -30.62
N HIS A 14 5.99 -17.87 -29.87
CA HIS A 14 7.46 -17.81 -29.78
C HIS A 14 7.97 -17.70 -28.34
N ILE A 15 8.02 -18.86 -27.65
CA ILE A 15 8.91 -19.09 -26.51
C ILE A 15 9.90 -20.17 -26.93
N ASP A 16 11.19 -19.82 -26.82
CA ASP A 16 12.40 -20.53 -27.24
C ASP A 16 12.45 -22.03 -26.85
N GLU A 17 12.89 -22.86 -27.79
CA GLU A 17 12.75 -24.32 -27.85
C GLU A 17 13.81 -25.11 -27.03
N ARG A 18 14.39 -24.53 -25.96
CA ARG A 18 15.59 -25.09 -25.30
C ARG A 18 15.42 -25.59 -23.87
N ILE A 19 14.33 -26.28 -23.57
CA ILE A 19 14.22 -27.10 -22.34
C ILE A 19 13.65 -28.48 -22.70
N ARG A 20 14.51 -29.51 -22.66
CA ARG A 20 14.09 -30.90 -22.92
C ARG A 20 13.11 -31.38 -21.84
N PRO A 21 11.98 -32.01 -22.21
CA PRO A 21 11.01 -32.51 -21.25
C PRO A 21 11.55 -33.75 -20.52
N MET A 22 11.65 -33.68 -19.18
CA MET A 22 11.86 -34.86 -18.34
C MET A 22 10.61 -35.73 -18.34
N LYS A 23 10.81 -37.05 -18.50
CA LYS A 23 9.75 -38.05 -18.58
C LYS A 23 8.82 -37.98 -17.36
N ARG A 24 7.52 -37.89 -17.68
CA ARG A 24 6.38 -37.90 -16.77
C ARG A 24 6.36 -39.22 -15.98
N ASN A 25 6.40 -39.14 -14.65
CA ASN A 25 6.08 -40.26 -13.78
C ASN A 25 4.77 -39.96 -13.07
N GLU A 26 3.78 -40.84 -13.25
CA GLU A 26 2.42 -40.71 -12.78
C GLU A 26 2.33 -40.96 -11.27
N LYS A 27 1.87 -39.94 -10.52
CA LYS A 27 1.07 -39.97 -9.27
C LYS A 27 1.04 -38.56 -8.67
N THR A 28 0.16 -37.69 -9.18
CA THR A 28 0.00 -36.32 -8.65
C THR A 28 -0.89 -36.36 -7.39
N PRO A 29 -0.43 -35.89 -6.22
CA PRO A 29 -1.28 -35.78 -5.03
C PRO A 29 -2.43 -34.79 -5.27
N LYS A 30 -3.59 -35.01 -4.65
CA LYS A 30 -4.66 -34.00 -4.59
C LYS A 30 -4.12 -32.75 -3.89
N HIS A 31 -3.74 -31.72 -4.64
CA HIS A 31 -3.22 -30.48 -4.07
C HIS A 31 -4.36 -29.70 -3.41
N GLN A 32 -4.43 -29.74 -2.07
CA GLN A 32 -5.40 -28.97 -1.28
C GLN A 32 -4.97 -27.50 -1.27
N SER A 33 -5.90 -26.59 -1.58
CA SER A 33 -5.68 -25.13 -1.49
C SER A 33 -5.33 -24.74 -0.06
N ARG A 34 -4.33 -23.86 0.10
CA ARG A 34 -3.86 -23.36 1.41
C ARG A 34 -4.47 -22.01 1.70
N THR A 35 -5.10 -21.84 2.86
CA THR A 35 -5.70 -20.56 3.25
C THR A 35 -4.66 -19.67 3.92
N ILE A 36 -4.45 -18.47 3.37
CA ILE A 36 -3.64 -17.40 3.94
C ILE A 36 -4.58 -16.31 4.49
N ALA A 37 -4.56 -16.09 5.79
CA ALA A 37 -5.33 -15.03 6.43
C ALA A 37 -4.43 -13.84 6.77
N LEU A 38 -4.81 -12.65 6.31
CA LEU A 38 -4.21 -11.38 6.71
C LEU A 38 -5.16 -10.73 7.73
N LEU A 39 -4.70 -10.45 8.94
CA LEU A 39 -5.50 -9.72 9.93
C LEU A 39 -5.20 -8.22 9.81
N GLY A 40 -6.17 -7.47 9.30
CA GLY A 40 -6.19 -6.01 9.24
C GLY A 40 -7.13 -5.39 10.28
N PHE A 41 -7.09 -4.06 10.36
CA PHE A 41 -7.87 -3.24 11.28
C PHE A 41 -7.85 -1.78 10.80
N ASP A 42 -8.73 -0.93 11.33
CA ASP A 42 -8.69 0.50 11.00
C ASP A 42 -7.39 1.14 11.50
N GLY A 43 -6.72 1.88 10.63
CA GLY A 43 -5.38 2.41 10.86
C GLY A 43 -4.25 1.44 10.50
N VAL A 44 -4.53 0.26 9.94
CA VAL A 44 -3.48 -0.64 9.44
C VAL A 44 -2.62 0.05 8.37
N ALA A 45 -1.33 -0.28 8.31
CA ALA A 45 -0.49 0.10 7.17
C ALA A 45 -0.96 -0.64 5.91
N ALA A 46 -1.44 0.08 4.89
CA ALA A 46 -2.03 -0.55 3.71
C ALA A 46 -1.10 -1.57 3.04
N LEU A 47 0.20 -1.26 2.98
CA LEU A 47 1.21 -2.10 2.33
C LEU A 47 1.58 -3.36 3.13
N ASP A 48 1.31 -3.40 4.45
CA ASP A 48 1.38 -4.65 5.24
C ASP A 48 0.31 -5.66 4.80
N ILE A 49 -0.79 -5.20 4.20
CA ILE A 49 -1.82 -6.06 3.60
C ILE A 49 -1.50 -6.29 2.13
N THR A 50 -1.42 -5.22 1.34
CA THR A 50 -1.41 -5.30 -0.13
C THR A 50 -0.14 -5.94 -0.66
N GLY A 51 1.01 -5.74 0.01
CA GLY A 51 2.30 -6.34 -0.37
C GLY A 51 2.30 -7.87 -0.31
N PRO A 52 2.09 -8.48 0.88
CA PRO A 52 1.96 -9.92 1.00
C PRO A 52 0.81 -10.49 0.17
N TYR A 53 -0.33 -9.80 0.09
CA TYR A 53 -1.47 -10.22 -0.72
C TYR A 53 -1.03 -10.46 -2.18
N GLU A 54 -0.34 -9.50 -2.77
CA GLU A 54 0.16 -9.60 -4.14
C GLU A 54 1.18 -10.74 -4.31
N VAL A 55 2.06 -10.96 -3.33
CA VAL A 55 3.04 -12.07 -3.38
C VAL A 55 2.35 -13.43 -3.34
N PHE A 56 1.33 -13.61 -2.49
CA PHE A 56 0.60 -14.88 -2.39
C PHE A 56 -0.33 -15.14 -3.57
N SER A 57 -0.72 -14.11 -4.32
CA SER A 57 -1.68 -14.24 -5.40
C SER A 57 -1.03 -14.70 -6.72
N LEU A 58 0.18 -14.21 -6.98
CA LEU A 58 0.91 -14.46 -8.21
C LEU A 58 1.24 -15.92 -8.56
N PRO A 59 1.48 -16.86 -7.63
CA PRO A 59 1.71 -18.25 -7.99
C PRO A 59 0.58 -18.87 -8.83
N SER A 60 -0.67 -18.51 -8.56
CA SER A 60 -1.83 -18.97 -9.34
C SER A 60 -1.81 -18.38 -10.76
N TYR A 61 -1.56 -17.08 -10.86
CA TYR A 61 -1.42 -16.37 -12.14
C TYR A 61 -0.29 -16.94 -13.02
N LEU A 62 0.87 -17.22 -12.41
CA LEU A 62 2.05 -17.74 -13.09
C LEU A 62 1.96 -19.22 -13.46
N ALA A 63 0.94 -19.95 -13.00
CA ALA A 63 0.82 -21.39 -13.20
C ALA A 63 0.63 -21.79 -14.67
N GLN A 64 0.13 -20.91 -15.56
CA GLN A 64 0.02 -21.14 -17.02
C GLN A 64 -0.51 -22.54 -17.41
N GLY A 65 -1.56 -23.03 -16.71
CA GLY A 65 -2.16 -24.35 -16.96
C GLY A 65 -1.46 -25.53 -16.26
N ARG A 66 -0.44 -25.29 -15.43
CA ARG A 66 0.14 -26.28 -14.51
C ARG A 66 -0.73 -26.43 -13.26
N THR A 67 -0.88 -27.67 -12.78
CA THR A 67 -1.52 -27.92 -11.49
C THR A 67 -0.58 -27.51 -10.36
N MET A 68 -0.85 -26.37 -9.73
CA MET A 68 -0.14 -25.88 -8.54
C MET A 68 -1.12 -25.79 -7.36
N PRO A 69 -0.67 -26.00 -6.11
CA PRO A 69 -1.49 -25.66 -4.94
C PRO A 69 -1.84 -24.17 -4.98
N SER A 70 -3.13 -23.85 -5.04
CA SER A 70 -3.59 -22.46 -4.99
C SER A 70 -3.60 -21.93 -3.56
N TYR A 71 -3.24 -20.65 -3.40
CA TYR A 71 -3.53 -19.92 -2.18
C TYR A 71 -4.95 -19.37 -2.22
N ARG A 72 -5.69 -19.54 -1.13
CA ARG A 72 -6.90 -18.76 -0.86
C ARG A 72 -6.52 -17.67 0.13
N ILE A 73 -6.45 -16.43 -0.33
CA ILE A 73 -6.12 -15.29 0.53
C ILE A 73 -7.43 -14.72 1.08
N VAL A 74 -7.45 -14.38 2.37
CA VAL A 74 -8.61 -13.80 3.06
C VAL A 74 -8.14 -12.65 3.92
N LEU A 75 -8.72 -11.46 3.73
CA LEU A 75 -8.54 -10.33 4.63
C LEU A 75 -9.57 -10.42 5.77
N LEU A 76 -9.09 -10.60 6.99
CA LEU A 76 -9.89 -10.58 8.21
C LEU A 76 -9.79 -9.23 8.89
N ALA A 77 -10.89 -8.74 9.45
CA ALA A 77 -10.93 -7.56 10.30
C ALA A 77 -11.95 -7.74 11.42
N ASP A 78 -12.18 -6.69 12.22
CA ASP A 78 -13.17 -6.71 13.30
C ASP A 78 -14.57 -7.11 12.79
N GLN A 79 -14.95 -6.56 11.64
CA GLN A 79 -16.14 -6.89 10.86
C GLN A 79 -15.76 -7.12 9.39
N ALA A 80 -16.63 -7.79 8.61
CA ALA A 80 -16.52 -7.78 7.15
C ALA A 80 -16.93 -6.40 6.61
N GLY A 81 -16.33 -5.95 5.51
CA GLY A 81 -16.61 -4.62 4.94
C GLY A 81 -15.39 -3.70 4.91
N PRO A 82 -15.59 -2.39 4.69
CA PRO A 82 -14.48 -1.43 4.56
C PRO A 82 -13.59 -1.37 5.81
N VAL A 83 -12.29 -1.35 5.57
CA VAL A 83 -11.22 -1.14 6.56
C VAL A 83 -10.38 0.03 6.05
N ARG A 84 -10.29 1.10 6.84
CA ARG A 84 -9.59 2.31 6.43
C ARG A 84 -8.15 2.29 6.95
N SER A 85 -7.17 2.23 6.04
CA SER A 85 -5.75 2.24 6.39
C SER A 85 -5.28 3.58 6.95
N ALA A 86 -4.11 3.61 7.59
CA ALA A 86 -3.49 4.83 8.09
C ALA A 86 -3.18 5.87 6.99
N SER A 87 -2.98 5.43 5.74
CA SER A 87 -2.79 6.35 4.59
C SER A 87 -4.10 6.86 4.01
N GLY A 88 -5.25 6.46 4.57
CA GLY A 88 -6.59 6.83 4.10
C GLY A 88 -7.15 5.91 3.02
N LEU A 89 -6.36 4.99 2.44
CA LEU A 89 -6.82 3.99 1.47
C LEU A 89 -7.75 2.98 2.15
N SER A 90 -8.91 2.76 1.58
CA SER A 90 -9.87 1.76 2.07
C SER A 90 -9.69 0.42 1.35
N LEU A 91 -9.81 -0.68 2.08
CA LEU A 91 -9.82 -2.06 1.56
C LEU A 91 -11.07 -2.77 2.10
N ILE A 92 -11.65 -3.71 1.36
CA ILE A 92 -12.78 -4.51 1.88
C ILE A 92 -12.26 -5.78 2.54
N ALA A 93 -12.49 -5.94 3.84
CA ALA A 93 -12.29 -7.19 4.55
C ALA A 93 -13.35 -8.22 4.15
N ASP A 94 -12.90 -9.44 3.86
CA ASP A 94 -13.74 -10.55 3.42
C ASP A 94 -14.60 -11.11 4.55
N ALA A 95 -14.09 -11.08 5.79
CA ALA A 95 -14.78 -11.65 6.93
C ALA A 95 -14.35 -11.02 8.26
N SER A 96 -15.22 -11.12 9.27
CA SER A 96 -14.84 -10.89 10.66
C SER A 96 -13.97 -12.04 11.17
N TRP A 97 -12.88 -11.73 11.87
CA TRP A 97 -12.09 -12.75 12.56
C TRP A 97 -12.89 -13.50 13.63
N ARG A 98 -13.95 -12.89 14.19
CA ARG A 98 -14.82 -13.52 15.21
C ARG A 98 -15.61 -14.70 14.66
N ASN A 99 -16.02 -14.61 13.39
CA ASN A 99 -16.94 -15.55 12.75
C ASN A 99 -16.25 -16.36 11.64
N PHE A 100 -14.92 -16.29 11.54
CA PHE A 100 -14.18 -17.04 10.53
C PHE A 100 -13.93 -18.48 11.01
N HIS A 101 -14.66 -19.43 10.43
CA HIS A 101 -14.60 -20.85 10.78
C HIS A 101 -13.76 -21.71 9.82
N GLY A 102 -13.13 -21.09 8.81
CA GLY A 102 -12.30 -21.80 7.84
C GLY A 102 -10.97 -22.28 8.42
N LYS A 103 -10.42 -23.38 7.89
CA LYS A 103 -9.05 -23.79 8.19
C LYS A 103 -8.08 -22.71 7.66
N VAL A 104 -7.26 -22.16 8.55
CA VAL A 104 -6.18 -21.22 8.23
C VAL A 104 -4.84 -21.96 8.26
N ASP A 105 -4.13 -21.98 7.13
CA ASP A 105 -2.79 -22.59 7.06
C ASP A 105 -1.69 -21.57 7.41
N THR A 106 -1.91 -20.28 7.17
CA THR A 106 -1.00 -19.21 7.60
C THR A 106 -1.80 -17.98 8.01
N LEU A 107 -1.57 -17.49 9.23
CA LEU A 107 -2.15 -16.23 9.72
C LEU A 107 -1.03 -15.20 9.85
N LEU A 108 -1.17 -14.04 9.21
CA LEU A 108 -0.26 -12.90 9.36
C LEU A 108 -1.00 -11.72 9.97
N VAL A 109 -0.49 -11.20 11.08
CA VAL A 109 -1.01 -10.01 11.77
C VAL A 109 -0.30 -8.78 11.20
N CYS A 110 -1.06 -7.91 10.56
CA CYS A 110 -0.52 -6.68 9.96
C CYS A 110 -0.20 -5.64 11.06
N GLY A 111 0.67 -4.69 10.75
CA GLY A 111 1.01 -3.57 11.62
C GLY A 111 0.29 -2.28 11.25
N GLY A 112 0.43 -1.30 12.13
CA GLY A 112 -0.07 0.06 12.00
C GLY A 112 0.65 1.01 12.98
N PRO A 113 0.42 2.32 12.87
CA PRO A 113 1.09 3.32 13.72
C PRO A 113 0.62 3.25 15.19
N ASP A 114 -0.62 2.82 15.45
CA ASP A 114 -1.14 2.66 16.82
C ASP A 114 -1.69 1.25 17.03
N MET A 115 -1.04 0.50 17.93
CA MET A 115 -1.42 -0.85 18.32
C MET A 115 -2.07 -0.92 19.70
N ALA A 116 -2.07 0.17 20.48
CA ALA A 116 -2.47 0.15 21.88
C ALA A 116 -3.95 -0.29 22.10
N PRO A 117 -4.93 0.17 21.28
CA PRO A 117 -6.31 -0.29 21.40
C PRO A 117 -6.45 -1.80 21.19
N LEU A 118 -5.70 -2.36 20.22
CA LEU A 118 -5.73 -3.79 19.88
C LEU A 118 -5.02 -4.64 20.93
N GLN A 119 -3.91 -4.15 21.50
CA GLN A 119 -3.22 -4.80 22.62
C GLN A 119 -4.11 -4.90 23.88
N SER A 120 -5.08 -4.00 24.03
CA SER A 120 -6.03 -4.02 25.15
C SER A 120 -7.24 -4.94 24.91
N ASN A 121 -7.44 -5.40 23.66
CA ASN A 121 -8.60 -6.21 23.26
C ASN A 121 -8.42 -7.69 23.64
N GLN A 122 -8.86 -8.04 24.84
CA GLN A 122 -8.74 -9.41 25.38
C GLN A 122 -9.39 -10.48 24.51
N THR A 123 -10.49 -10.16 23.82
CA THR A 123 -11.17 -11.09 22.91
C THR A 123 -10.31 -11.41 21.70
N LEU A 124 -9.70 -10.38 21.09
CA LEU A 124 -8.77 -10.57 19.97
C LEU A 124 -7.53 -11.37 20.40
N LEU A 125 -6.94 -11.05 21.55
CA LEU A 125 -5.78 -11.78 22.07
C LEU A 125 -6.09 -13.25 22.36
N ALA A 126 -7.25 -13.55 22.93
CA ALA A 126 -7.70 -14.93 23.16
C ALA A 126 -7.92 -15.69 21.84
N TRP A 127 -8.47 -15.02 20.83
CA TRP A 127 -8.59 -15.57 19.48
C TRP A 127 -7.22 -15.85 18.85
N LEU A 128 -6.27 -14.91 18.92
CA LEU A 128 -4.90 -15.09 18.43
C LEU A 128 -4.20 -16.28 19.12
N ARG A 129 -4.34 -16.43 20.44
CA ARG A 129 -3.82 -17.59 21.20
C ARG A 129 -4.37 -18.91 20.68
N THR A 130 -5.66 -18.93 20.37
CA THR A 130 -6.35 -20.10 19.82
C THR A 130 -5.82 -20.42 18.41
N MET A 131 -5.77 -19.41 17.54
CA MET A 131 -5.23 -19.55 16.18
C MET A 131 -3.77 -20.01 16.17
N GLY A 132 -2.94 -19.50 17.09
CA GLY A 132 -1.53 -19.89 17.21
C GLY A 132 -1.31 -21.37 17.56
N ARG A 133 -2.34 -22.08 18.05
CA ARG A 133 -2.31 -23.53 18.31
C ARG A 133 -2.83 -24.36 17.13
N HIS A 134 -3.70 -23.79 16.30
CA HIS A 134 -4.43 -24.53 15.26
C HIS A 134 -3.95 -24.25 13.84
N THR A 135 -3.20 -23.16 13.63
CA THR A 135 -2.62 -22.81 12.33
C THR A 135 -1.27 -23.50 12.14
N ARG A 136 -0.93 -23.84 10.89
CA ARG A 136 0.38 -24.40 10.57
C ARG A 136 1.49 -23.37 10.77
N ARG A 137 1.23 -22.10 10.46
CA ARG A 137 2.14 -20.97 10.66
C ARG A 137 1.36 -19.76 11.15
N ILE A 138 1.93 -19.03 12.09
CA ILE A 138 1.44 -17.73 12.53
C ILE A 138 2.57 -16.73 12.43
N GLY A 139 2.26 -15.49 12.07
CA GLY A 139 3.27 -14.46 12.03
C GLY A 139 2.72 -13.05 12.07
N SER A 140 3.64 -12.10 12.05
CA SER A 140 3.34 -10.67 12.05
C SER A 140 4.22 -9.90 11.09
N ILE A 141 3.71 -8.76 10.67
CA ILE A 141 4.41 -7.77 9.86
C ILE A 141 4.47 -6.47 10.67
N CYS A 142 5.60 -5.79 10.64
CA CYS A 142 5.78 -4.50 11.29
C CYS A 142 5.37 -4.59 12.78
N THR A 143 4.58 -3.63 13.25
CA THR A 143 4.10 -3.55 14.64
C THR A 143 3.05 -4.60 15.01
N GLY A 144 2.61 -5.45 14.08
CA GLY A 144 1.78 -6.62 14.38
C GLY A 144 2.42 -7.57 15.39
N ALA A 145 3.75 -7.52 15.52
CA ALA A 145 4.52 -8.30 16.51
C ALA A 145 4.07 -8.03 17.96
N PHE A 146 3.60 -6.82 18.26
CA PHE A 146 3.10 -6.47 19.60
C PHE A 146 1.84 -7.28 19.98
N LEU A 147 0.97 -7.59 19.02
CA LEU A 147 -0.21 -8.43 19.29
C LEU A 147 0.17 -9.89 19.51
N LEU A 148 1.16 -10.40 18.78
CA LEU A 148 1.68 -11.74 19.04
C LEU A 148 2.39 -11.82 20.40
N ALA A 149 3.14 -10.79 20.78
CA ALA A 149 3.78 -10.69 22.08
C ALA A 149 2.75 -10.67 23.21
N GLU A 150 1.73 -9.82 23.10
CA GLU A 150 0.64 -9.69 24.08
C GLU A 150 -0.23 -10.95 24.18
N ALA A 151 -0.42 -11.66 23.06
CA ALA A 151 -1.03 -12.97 23.04
C ALA A 151 -0.13 -14.05 23.71
N GLY A 152 1.13 -13.74 24.03
CA GLY A 152 2.10 -14.69 24.59
C GLY A 152 2.66 -15.68 23.57
N LEU A 153 2.43 -15.43 22.28
CA LEU A 153 2.88 -16.28 21.17
C LEU A 153 4.38 -16.12 20.89
N LEU A 154 4.98 -15.00 21.30
CA LEU A 154 6.42 -14.74 21.19
C LEU A 154 7.23 -15.11 22.44
N ASN A 155 6.59 -15.58 23.51
CA ASN A 155 7.28 -15.92 24.76
C ASN A 155 8.40 -16.95 24.53
N ASN A 156 9.63 -16.62 24.95
CA ASN A 156 10.83 -17.44 24.78
C ASN A 156 11.19 -17.75 23.32
N ARG A 157 10.82 -16.87 22.39
CA ARG A 157 11.13 -17.00 20.96
C ARG A 157 11.98 -15.85 20.48
N ARG A 158 12.65 -16.08 19.36
CA ARG A 158 13.27 -15.05 18.54
C ARG A 158 12.21 -14.33 17.71
N ALA A 159 12.27 -13.01 17.65
CA ALA A 159 11.35 -12.20 16.86
C ALA A 159 12.00 -10.89 16.41
N THR A 160 11.40 -10.23 15.43
CA THR A 160 11.72 -8.86 15.04
C THR A 160 10.42 -8.04 14.89
N THR A 161 10.56 -6.74 14.69
CA THR A 161 9.47 -5.78 14.45
C THR A 161 10.04 -4.59 13.68
N HIS A 162 9.22 -3.61 13.35
CA HIS A 162 9.66 -2.37 12.72
C HIS A 162 10.81 -1.71 13.50
N TRP A 163 11.85 -1.24 12.82
CA TRP A 163 13.08 -0.72 13.46
C TRP A 163 12.84 0.31 14.58
N ARG A 164 11.88 1.23 14.37
CA ARG A 164 11.47 2.25 15.38
C ARG A 164 10.98 1.64 16.69
N GLU A 165 10.44 0.43 16.62
CA GLU A 165 9.70 -0.20 17.72
C GLU A 165 10.47 -1.37 18.37
N VAL A 166 11.66 -1.73 17.83
CA VAL A 166 12.47 -2.83 18.36
C VAL A 166 12.82 -2.61 19.83
N ALA A 167 13.30 -1.41 20.19
CA ALA A 167 13.66 -1.09 21.57
C ALA A 167 12.45 -1.22 22.51
N ARG A 168 11.28 -0.75 22.07
CA ARG A 168 10.04 -0.86 22.85
C ARG A 168 9.59 -2.31 23.01
N LEU A 169 9.65 -3.12 21.96
CA LEU A 169 9.30 -4.54 22.03
C LEU A 169 10.21 -5.29 23.00
N ALA A 170 11.53 -5.08 22.91
CA ALA A 170 12.52 -5.71 23.78
C ALA A 170 12.34 -5.30 25.26
N GLN A 171 12.01 -4.03 25.51
CA GLN A 171 11.77 -3.52 26.86
C GLN A 171 10.47 -4.06 27.46
N ALA A 172 9.38 -4.08 26.68
CA ALA A 172 8.07 -4.48 27.16
C ALA A 172 7.94 -6.00 27.36
N TYR A 173 8.61 -6.81 26.53
CA TYR A 173 8.48 -8.27 26.53
C TYR A 173 9.83 -8.96 26.71
N GLN A 174 10.31 -8.99 27.95
CA GLN A 174 11.66 -9.48 28.32
C GLN A 174 11.91 -10.98 28.00
N THR A 175 10.85 -11.75 27.79
CA THR A 175 10.96 -13.17 27.39
C THR A 175 11.20 -13.34 25.89
N VAL A 176 11.08 -12.29 25.08
CA VAL A 176 11.29 -12.31 23.63
C VAL A 176 12.76 -11.97 23.34
N THR A 177 13.43 -12.80 22.56
CA THR A 177 14.76 -12.48 22.02
C THR A 177 14.59 -11.64 20.76
N VAL A 178 14.66 -10.32 20.89
CA VAL A 178 14.41 -9.41 19.75
C VAL A 178 15.67 -9.26 18.89
N GLU A 179 15.53 -9.49 17.58
CA GLU A 179 16.59 -9.34 16.57
C GLU A 179 16.39 -8.03 15.77
N PRO A 180 17.10 -6.95 16.12
CA PRO A 180 16.85 -5.61 15.57
C PRO A 180 17.08 -5.46 14.07
N ASP A 181 18.04 -6.19 13.52
CA ASP A 181 18.52 -6.01 12.13
C ASP A 181 18.00 -7.08 11.17
N ALA A 182 17.06 -7.92 11.61
CA ALA A 182 16.50 -9.00 10.81
C ALA A 182 15.35 -8.50 9.93
N ILE A 183 15.42 -8.73 8.61
CA ILE A 183 14.28 -8.47 7.70
C ILE A 183 13.07 -9.33 8.08
N TYR A 184 13.32 -10.59 8.41
CA TYR A 184 12.35 -11.44 9.09
C TYR A 184 13.06 -12.49 9.94
N VAL A 185 12.37 -12.96 10.97
CA VAL A 185 12.78 -14.04 11.86
C VAL A 185 11.77 -15.16 11.77
N LYS A 186 12.28 -16.39 11.62
CA LYS A 186 11.52 -17.63 11.74
C LYS A 186 11.99 -18.38 12.98
N ASP A 187 11.08 -18.63 13.92
CA ASP A 187 11.31 -19.47 15.09
C ASP A 187 10.20 -20.52 15.22
N GLY A 188 10.49 -21.72 14.70
CA GLY A 188 9.51 -22.80 14.60
C GLY A 188 8.39 -22.46 13.61
N HIS A 189 7.15 -22.42 14.11
CA HIS A 189 5.96 -22.06 13.33
C HIS A 189 5.59 -20.57 13.43
N VAL A 190 6.39 -19.78 14.15
CA VAL A 190 6.19 -18.34 14.34
C VAL A 190 7.13 -17.54 13.45
N TYR A 191 6.58 -16.57 12.73
CA TYR A 191 7.31 -15.71 11.79
C TYR A 191 7.07 -14.25 12.14
N THR A 192 8.10 -13.42 12.11
CA THR A 192 7.94 -11.97 12.29
C THR A 192 8.78 -11.26 11.26
N SER A 193 8.26 -10.25 10.58
CA SER A 193 9.05 -9.38 9.71
C SER A 193 9.19 -7.99 10.32
N ALA A 194 10.23 -7.29 9.89
CA ALA A 194 10.45 -5.90 10.24
C ALA A 194 9.45 -5.00 9.50
N GLY A 195 9.91 -3.88 8.93
CA GLY A 195 9.07 -2.83 8.38
C GLY A 195 8.22 -3.24 7.19
N ILE A 196 7.54 -2.25 6.64
CA ILE A 196 6.35 -2.43 5.79
C ILE A 196 6.65 -3.31 4.57
N THR A 197 7.75 -3.04 3.85
CA THR A 197 8.12 -3.86 2.68
C THR A 197 8.71 -5.22 3.05
N ALA A 198 9.18 -5.44 4.29
CA ALA A 198 9.67 -6.73 4.77
C ALA A 198 8.55 -7.80 4.84
N GLY A 199 7.28 -7.37 4.90
CA GLY A 199 6.15 -8.27 4.74
C GLY A 199 6.16 -9.00 3.38
N MET A 200 6.64 -8.36 2.31
CA MET A 200 6.77 -8.98 0.99
C MET A 200 7.88 -10.03 0.97
N ASP A 201 9.02 -9.79 1.62
CA ASP A 201 10.10 -10.79 1.74
C ASP A 201 9.65 -11.99 2.57
N LEU A 202 8.94 -11.75 3.67
CA LEU A 202 8.37 -12.82 4.46
C LEU A 202 7.39 -13.65 3.62
N ALA A 203 6.51 -13.01 2.86
CA ALA A 203 5.60 -13.71 1.95
C ALA A 203 6.36 -14.52 0.89
N LEU A 204 7.43 -13.99 0.29
CA LEU A 204 8.28 -14.71 -0.67
C LEU A 204 8.95 -15.93 -0.05
N ALA A 205 9.46 -15.80 1.19
CA ALA A 205 10.03 -16.92 1.92
C ALA A 205 8.99 -18.01 2.20
N LEU A 206 7.75 -17.61 2.57
CA LEU A 206 6.64 -18.54 2.80
C LEU A 206 6.19 -19.24 1.52
N VAL A 207 6.25 -18.56 0.37
CA VAL A 207 6.02 -19.15 -0.97
C VAL A 207 7.15 -20.12 -1.33
N GLU A 208 8.42 -19.78 -1.09
CA GLU A 208 9.57 -20.67 -1.31
C GLU A 208 9.44 -21.96 -0.48
N GLU A 209 9.01 -21.87 0.78
CA GLU A 209 8.76 -23.04 1.64
C GLU A 209 7.62 -23.94 1.13
N ASP A 210 6.59 -23.33 0.54
CA ASP A 210 5.34 -24.02 0.21
C ASP A 210 5.32 -24.61 -1.20
N LEU A 211 5.93 -23.90 -2.16
CA LEU A 211 5.86 -24.14 -3.60
C LEU A 211 7.25 -24.29 -4.25
N GLY A 212 8.32 -24.07 -3.48
CA GLY A 212 9.69 -24.20 -3.94
C GLY A 212 10.29 -22.91 -4.50
N ARG A 213 11.62 -22.91 -4.60
CA ARG A 213 12.45 -21.76 -4.99
C ARG A 213 12.14 -21.21 -6.38
N ASP A 214 11.84 -22.08 -7.35
CA ASP A 214 11.59 -21.66 -8.73
C ASP A 214 10.33 -20.79 -8.84
N VAL A 215 9.29 -21.12 -8.07
CA VAL A 215 8.04 -20.35 -8.01
C VAL A 215 8.29 -19.01 -7.32
N ALA A 216 8.97 -19.01 -6.17
CA ALA A 216 9.32 -17.77 -5.47
C ALA A 216 10.18 -16.83 -6.34
N LEU A 217 11.13 -17.37 -7.11
CA LEU A 217 11.91 -16.61 -8.09
C LEU A 217 11.05 -16.02 -9.21
N ALA A 218 10.05 -16.77 -9.70
CA ALA A 218 9.14 -16.27 -10.72
C ALA A 218 8.27 -15.12 -10.19
N VAL A 219 7.75 -15.25 -8.96
CA VAL A 219 6.99 -14.18 -8.27
C VAL A 219 7.86 -12.94 -8.06
N ALA A 220 9.08 -13.11 -7.52
CA ALA A 220 10.01 -12.00 -7.32
C ALA A 220 10.35 -11.27 -8.63
N ARG A 221 10.59 -12.00 -9.72
CA ARG A 221 10.82 -11.40 -11.05
C ARG A 221 9.61 -10.63 -11.56
N MET A 222 8.40 -11.17 -11.38
CA MET A 222 7.16 -10.49 -11.79
C MET A 222 6.96 -9.17 -11.05
N LEU A 223 7.26 -9.14 -9.75
CA LEU A 223 7.17 -7.93 -8.91
C LEU A 223 8.38 -7.00 -9.02
N VAL A 224 9.41 -7.40 -9.78
CA VAL A 224 10.71 -6.72 -9.88
C VAL A 224 11.36 -6.55 -8.50
N LEU A 225 11.24 -7.57 -7.65
CA LEU A 225 11.82 -7.64 -6.30
C LEU A 225 13.10 -8.47 -6.30
N PHE A 226 13.96 -8.21 -5.31
CA PHE A 226 15.03 -9.14 -4.95
C PHE A 226 14.42 -10.35 -4.23
N LEU A 227 14.86 -11.57 -4.58
CA LEU A 227 14.38 -12.78 -3.89
C LEU A 227 14.81 -12.79 -2.41
N LYS A 228 16.03 -12.30 -2.12
CA LYS A 228 16.56 -12.14 -0.77
C LYS A 228 17.25 -10.81 -0.69
N ARG A 229 16.75 -9.93 0.18
CA ARG A 229 17.49 -8.73 0.56
C ARG A 229 18.59 -9.11 1.55
N PRO A 230 19.83 -8.60 1.40
CA PRO A 230 20.85 -8.82 2.41
C PRO A 230 20.38 -8.20 3.74
N GLY A 231 20.22 -9.02 4.78
CA GLY A 231 20.02 -8.53 6.15
C GLY A 231 21.29 -7.88 6.70
N GLY A 232 21.16 -7.06 7.76
CA GLY A 232 22.32 -6.39 8.37
C GLY A 232 22.68 -5.04 7.77
N GLN A 233 21.73 -4.30 7.19
CA GLN A 233 21.91 -2.89 6.84
C GLN A 233 21.78 -1.95 8.05
N SER A 234 22.40 -2.33 9.17
CA SER A 234 22.59 -1.40 10.27
C SER A 234 23.41 -0.20 9.76
N GLN A 235 22.87 1.00 10.00
CA GLN A 235 23.51 2.33 9.84
C GLN A 235 23.33 3.08 8.50
N PHE A 236 22.10 3.45 8.18
CA PHE A 236 21.77 4.79 7.69
C PHE A 236 20.58 5.31 8.52
N SER A 237 20.71 5.56 9.82
CA SER A 237 21.45 6.70 10.35
C SER A 237 21.33 6.72 11.88
N THR A 238 22.46 6.73 12.58
CA THR A 238 22.51 7.31 13.93
C THR A 238 22.18 8.82 13.88
N GLN A 239 22.24 9.42 12.69
CA GLN A 239 22.07 10.85 12.42
C GLN A 239 20.60 11.31 12.31
N LEU A 240 19.64 10.51 11.79
CA LEU A 240 18.20 10.85 11.84
C LEU A 240 17.53 10.44 13.17
N GLN A 241 18.02 9.39 13.85
CA GLN A 241 17.56 9.09 15.22
C GLN A 241 17.94 10.20 16.21
N ALA A 242 19.08 10.87 15.99
CA ALA A 242 19.48 12.05 16.77
C ALA A 242 18.66 13.32 16.46
N GLN A 243 17.91 13.34 15.35
CA GLN A 243 17.06 14.47 14.94
C GLN A 243 15.56 14.23 15.19
N ALA A 244 15.17 13.00 15.58
CA ALA A 244 13.77 12.64 15.83
C ALA A 244 13.29 12.91 17.27
N VAL A 245 14.08 13.62 18.09
CA VAL A 245 13.70 14.01 19.45
C VAL A 245 13.73 15.53 19.55
N GLU A 246 12.68 16.19 19.06
CA GLU A 246 12.39 17.58 19.43
C GLU A 246 10.90 17.94 19.25
N GLY A 247 10.13 17.83 20.35
CA GLY A 247 9.17 18.87 20.75
C GLY A 247 7.78 18.96 20.12
N GLN A 248 6.95 17.91 20.13
CA GLN A 248 5.51 18.08 19.83
C GLN A 248 4.76 18.65 21.04
N ARG A 249 4.53 19.97 21.07
CA ARG A 249 3.83 20.65 22.17
C ARG A 249 2.32 20.44 22.15
N LEU A 250 1.74 20.01 21.03
CA LEU A 250 0.30 19.83 20.86
C LEU A 250 -0.17 18.37 20.82
N ALA A 251 0.72 17.38 20.96
CA ALA A 251 0.39 15.95 20.82
C ALA A 251 -0.82 15.52 21.69
N ASP A 252 -0.81 15.89 22.97
CA ASP A 252 -1.89 15.58 23.91
C ASP A 252 -3.21 16.25 23.53
N LEU A 253 -3.17 17.47 22.98
CA LEU A 253 -4.35 18.17 22.51
C LEU A 253 -4.95 17.49 21.27
N LEU A 254 -4.11 17.13 20.29
CA LEU A 254 -4.58 16.48 19.06
C LEU A 254 -5.21 15.12 19.37
N SER A 255 -4.61 14.34 20.27
CA SER A 255 -5.19 13.10 20.77
C SER A 255 -6.50 13.31 21.54
N TRP A 256 -6.67 14.44 22.21
CA TRP A 256 -7.93 14.73 22.89
C TRP A 256 -9.04 15.12 21.90
N LEU A 257 -8.70 15.92 20.88
CA LEU A 257 -9.63 16.36 19.85
C LEU A 257 -10.25 15.19 19.09
N THR A 258 -9.51 14.11 18.83
CA THR A 258 -10.05 12.91 18.16
C THR A 258 -11.15 12.19 18.95
N HIS A 259 -11.23 12.41 20.27
CA HIS A 259 -12.24 11.80 21.14
C HIS A 259 -13.38 12.78 21.49
N HIS A 260 -13.18 14.08 21.30
CA HIS A 260 -14.10 15.14 21.77
C HIS A 260 -14.59 16.05 20.64
N HIS A 261 -14.23 15.78 19.39
CA HIS A 261 -14.64 16.59 18.23
C HIS A 261 -16.16 16.75 18.10
N HIS A 262 -16.94 15.79 18.60
CA HIS A 262 -18.41 15.83 18.58
C HIS A 262 -19.01 16.89 19.52
N THR A 263 -18.24 17.43 20.47
CA THR A 263 -18.74 18.46 21.40
C THR A 263 -18.61 19.86 20.82
N PRO A 264 -19.37 20.86 21.32
CA PRO A 264 -19.19 22.25 20.94
C PRO A 264 -17.83 22.75 21.44
N LEU A 265 -16.87 22.91 20.52
CA LEU A 265 -15.51 23.38 20.81
C LEU A 265 -15.22 24.68 20.06
N THR A 266 -14.69 25.66 20.78
CA THR A 266 -14.15 26.90 20.22
C THR A 266 -12.61 26.86 20.16
N VAL A 267 -12.01 27.78 19.41
CA VAL A 267 -10.54 27.91 19.35
C VAL A 267 -9.99 28.30 20.71
N GLU A 268 -10.75 29.07 21.49
CA GLU A 268 -10.46 29.47 22.86
C GLU A 268 -10.41 28.27 23.81
N ASP A 269 -11.32 27.31 23.67
CA ASP A 269 -11.32 26.09 24.48
C ASP A 269 -10.07 25.23 24.20
N MET A 270 -9.69 25.12 22.93
CA MET A 270 -8.49 24.40 22.52
C MET A 270 -7.21 25.10 23.03
N ALA A 271 -7.16 26.42 22.94
CA ALA A 271 -6.03 27.22 23.41
C ALA A 271 -5.86 27.11 24.93
N SER A 272 -6.97 27.19 25.67
CA SER A 272 -7.01 27.00 27.12
C SER A 272 -6.45 25.63 27.52
N ARG A 273 -6.88 24.57 26.82
CA ARG A 273 -6.39 23.20 27.05
C ARG A 273 -4.90 23.03 26.74
N ALA A 274 -4.40 23.73 25.73
CA ALA A 274 -2.98 23.77 25.41
C ALA A 274 -2.14 24.63 26.37
N GLY A 275 -2.76 25.32 27.33
CA GLY A 275 -2.07 26.27 28.22
C GLY A 275 -1.53 27.50 27.48
N MET A 276 -2.16 27.90 26.38
CA MET A 276 -1.72 28.99 25.49
C MET A 276 -2.79 30.07 25.34
N SER A 277 -2.36 31.31 25.04
CA SER A 277 -3.30 32.34 24.59
C SER A 277 -3.82 32.00 23.19
N PRO A 278 -5.06 32.38 22.81
CA PRO A 278 -5.66 32.03 21.52
C PRO A 278 -4.81 32.43 20.30
N ARG A 279 -4.16 33.60 20.37
CA ARG A 279 -3.29 34.10 19.30
C ARG A 279 -2.02 33.27 19.13
N THR A 280 -1.37 32.92 20.24
CA THR A 280 -0.17 32.07 20.22
C THR A 280 -0.54 30.67 19.78
N PHE A 281 -1.64 30.14 20.33
CA PHE A 281 -2.19 28.84 19.99
C PHE A 281 -2.45 28.70 18.49
N ALA A 282 -3.22 29.60 17.89
CA ALA A 282 -3.54 29.51 16.46
C ALA A 282 -2.29 29.50 15.57
N ARG A 283 -1.25 30.27 15.92
CA ARG A 283 0.01 30.29 15.17
C ARG A 283 0.80 28.99 15.34
N VAL A 284 0.93 28.50 16.57
CA VAL A 284 1.63 27.24 16.87
C VAL A 284 0.91 26.06 16.23
N PHE A 285 -0.43 26.06 16.28
CA PHE A 285 -1.27 25.01 15.71
C PHE A 285 -1.10 24.94 14.19
N VAL A 286 -1.09 26.07 13.48
CA VAL A 286 -0.81 26.09 12.03
C VAL A 286 0.62 25.63 11.74
N SER A 287 1.62 26.06 12.52
CA SER A 287 3.01 25.62 12.29
C SER A 287 3.23 24.13 12.53
N GLU A 288 2.49 23.52 13.47
CA GLU A 288 2.64 22.09 13.79
C GLU A 288 1.72 21.18 12.95
N THR A 289 0.53 21.65 12.56
CA THR A 289 -0.49 20.81 11.87
C THR A 289 -0.72 21.18 10.41
N GLY A 290 -0.25 22.34 9.96
CA GLY A 290 -0.52 22.88 8.62
C GLY A 290 -1.94 23.44 8.44
N ASP A 291 -2.86 23.20 9.37
CA ASP A 291 -4.25 23.67 9.33
C ASP A 291 -4.55 24.70 10.42
N THR A 292 -5.58 25.53 10.21
CA THR A 292 -6.14 26.32 11.33
C THR A 292 -6.89 25.41 12.30
N PRO A 293 -6.97 25.72 13.60
CA PRO A 293 -7.67 24.88 14.57
C PRO A 293 -9.13 24.55 14.20
N ALA A 294 -9.85 25.53 13.65
CA ALA A 294 -11.24 25.35 13.21
C ALA A 294 -11.35 24.41 11.99
N LEU A 295 -10.42 24.52 11.03
CA LEU A 295 -10.37 23.66 9.85
C LEU A 295 -10.03 22.22 10.23
N TYR A 296 -9.07 22.04 11.14
CA TYR A 296 -8.67 20.73 11.66
C TYR A 296 -9.84 20.04 12.37
N LEU A 297 -10.57 20.76 13.23
CA LEU A 297 -11.78 20.24 13.86
C LEU A 297 -12.87 19.88 12.84
N GLU A 298 -13.09 20.73 11.83
CA GLU A 298 -14.07 20.45 10.77
C GLU A 298 -13.72 19.16 10.00
N LYS A 299 -12.44 18.91 9.71
CA LYS A 299 -11.97 17.67 9.08
C LYS A 299 -12.21 16.44 9.97
N LEU A 300 -11.88 16.51 11.26
CA LEU A 300 -12.14 15.41 12.21
C LEU A 300 -13.63 15.06 12.30
N ARG A 301 -14.49 16.07 12.35
CA ARG A 301 -15.95 15.89 12.36
C ARG A 301 -16.46 15.27 11.05
N LEU A 302 -15.92 15.70 9.92
CA LEU A 302 -16.28 15.16 8.62
C LEU A 302 -15.87 13.69 8.49
N GLU A 303 -14.68 13.33 8.95
CA GLU A 303 -14.22 11.93 8.97
C GLU A 303 -15.11 11.04 9.84
N HIS A 304 -15.60 11.56 10.97
CA HIS A 304 -16.59 10.86 11.78
C HIS A 304 -17.92 10.67 11.06
N ALA A 305 -18.38 11.70 10.33
CA ALA A 305 -19.64 11.65 9.60
C ALA A 305 -19.61 10.65 8.44
N VAL A 306 -18.47 10.56 7.73
CA VAL A 306 -18.25 9.53 6.70
C VAL A 306 -18.41 8.14 7.31
N ARG A 307 -17.72 7.87 8.43
CA ARG A 307 -17.83 6.57 9.12
C ARG A 307 -19.26 6.23 9.55
N LEU A 308 -20.02 7.19 10.06
CA LEU A 308 -21.41 6.97 10.50
C LEU A 308 -22.35 6.66 9.33
N LEU A 309 -22.24 7.41 8.24
CA LEU A 309 -23.05 7.21 7.03
C LEU A 309 -22.78 5.86 6.38
N GLU A 310 -21.52 5.43 6.35
CA GLU A 310 -21.11 4.13 5.80
C GLU A 310 -21.52 2.94 6.66
N SER A 311 -21.58 3.11 7.99
CA SER A 311 -21.78 1.99 8.93
C SER A 311 -23.22 1.82 9.41
N THR A 312 -24.00 2.89 9.49
CA THR A 312 -25.33 2.86 10.15
C THR A 312 -26.50 3.27 9.25
N GLY A 313 -26.23 3.86 8.08
CA GLY A 313 -27.28 4.35 7.17
C GLY A 313 -28.22 5.37 7.82
N THR A 314 -27.75 6.08 8.86
CA THR A 314 -28.52 7.07 9.60
C THR A 314 -28.84 8.30 8.75
N SER A 315 -29.90 9.03 9.11
CA SER A 315 -30.24 10.26 8.40
C SER A 315 -29.14 11.32 8.57
N LEU A 316 -29.05 12.24 7.61
CA LEU A 316 -28.05 13.30 7.62
C LEU A 316 -28.19 14.23 8.84
N ASP A 317 -29.39 14.40 9.37
CA ASP A 317 -29.64 15.16 10.59
C ASP A 317 -29.01 14.50 11.82
N ILE A 318 -29.20 13.19 11.98
CA ILE A 318 -28.64 12.42 13.10
C ILE A 318 -27.12 12.41 12.97
N THR A 319 -26.59 12.12 11.77
CA THR A 319 -25.15 12.12 11.49
C THR A 319 -24.52 13.47 11.80
N ALA A 320 -25.13 14.58 11.36
CA ALA A 320 -24.63 15.91 11.63
C ALA A 320 -24.51 16.17 13.13
N GLN A 321 -25.55 15.82 13.89
CA GLN A 321 -25.58 16.03 15.34
C GLN A 321 -24.52 15.17 16.07
N GLU A 322 -24.38 13.89 15.74
CA GLU A 322 -23.39 12.99 16.35
C GLU A 322 -21.94 13.38 16.03
N CYS A 323 -21.75 14.10 14.93
CA CYS A 323 -20.43 14.59 14.51
C CYS A 323 -20.15 16.02 14.98
N GLY A 324 -21.07 16.67 15.72
CA GLY A 324 -20.86 18.03 16.21
C GLY A 324 -21.05 19.13 15.15
N PHE A 325 -21.74 18.84 14.04
CA PHE A 325 -22.26 19.86 13.13
C PHE A 325 -23.60 20.39 13.65
N THR A 326 -23.88 21.67 13.39
CA THR A 326 -25.13 22.32 13.83
C THR A 326 -26.37 21.85 13.05
N GLY A 327 -26.19 21.13 11.94
CA GLY A 327 -27.26 20.53 11.15
C GLY A 327 -26.77 19.97 9.81
N HIS A 328 -27.65 19.25 9.10
CA HIS A 328 -27.30 18.58 7.85
C HIS A 328 -26.78 19.52 6.75
N GLU A 329 -27.22 20.78 6.72
CA GLU A 329 -26.71 21.78 5.75
C GLU A 329 -25.24 22.15 6.00
N GLN A 330 -24.80 22.22 7.27
CA GLN A 330 -23.39 22.46 7.58
C GLN A 330 -22.55 21.22 7.23
N LEU A 331 -23.07 20.03 7.53
CA LEU A 331 -22.45 18.76 7.14
C LEU A 331 -22.32 18.65 5.62
N ARG A 332 -23.38 18.98 4.86
CA ARG A 332 -23.39 18.97 3.39
C ARG A 332 -22.41 19.98 2.81
N ARG A 333 -22.31 21.19 3.38
CA ARG A 333 -21.32 22.19 2.98
C ARG A 333 -19.89 21.73 3.29
N ALA A 334 -19.68 21.05 4.42
CA ALA A 334 -18.37 20.47 4.76
C ALA A 334 -18.01 19.33 3.78
N PHE A 335 -18.95 18.43 3.48
CA PHE A 335 -18.81 17.41 2.43
C PHE A 335 -18.48 18.03 1.07
N GLN A 336 -19.22 19.04 0.64
CA GLN A 336 -18.97 19.71 -0.63
C GLN A 336 -17.59 20.41 -0.65
N ARG A 337 -17.20 21.05 0.45
CA ARG A 337 -15.93 21.82 0.54
C ARG A 337 -14.70 20.92 0.59
N HIS A 338 -14.79 19.79 1.29
CA HIS A 338 -13.65 18.91 1.57
C HIS A 338 -13.62 17.65 0.72
N LYS A 339 -14.76 17.22 0.20
CA LYS A 339 -14.92 15.99 -0.59
C LYS A 339 -15.50 16.23 -1.98
N GLY A 340 -16.06 17.40 -2.29
CA GLY A 340 -16.58 17.71 -3.63
C GLY A 340 -17.91 17.02 -4.00
N VAL A 341 -18.47 16.20 -3.12
CA VAL A 341 -19.70 15.40 -3.35
C VAL A 341 -20.76 15.67 -2.28
N THR A 342 -22.02 15.31 -2.61
CA THR A 342 -23.11 15.30 -1.63
C THR A 342 -23.32 13.90 -1.05
N PRO A 343 -23.73 13.75 0.22
CA PRO A 343 -23.82 12.45 0.88
C PRO A 343 -24.78 11.40 0.26
N GLN A 344 -25.63 11.78 -0.71
CA GLN A 344 -26.65 10.92 -1.31
C GLN A 344 -26.32 10.42 -2.74
N GLU A 345 -25.23 10.90 -3.35
CA GLU A 345 -24.83 10.51 -4.70
C GLU A 345 -23.53 9.72 -4.63
N SER A 346 -23.63 8.41 -4.40
CA SER A 346 -22.84 7.39 -5.11
C SER A 346 -23.02 6.01 -4.45
N SER A 347 -23.57 5.05 -5.20
CA SER A 347 -23.28 3.64 -4.91
C SER A 347 -22.00 3.28 -5.67
N LEU A 348 -20.85 3.58 -5.07
CA LEU A 348 -19.56 3.19 -5.62
C LEU A 348 -19.36 1.69 -5.40
N GLU A 349 -19.54 0.89 -6.46
CA GLU A 349 -19.21 -0.53 -6.38
C GLU A 349 -17.70 -0.72 -6.20
N PRO A 350 -17.25 -1.61 -5.28
CA PRO A 350 -15.83 -1.85 -5.10
C PRO A 350 -15.14 -2.43 -6.34
N ILE A 351 -13.96 -1.89 -6.67
CA ILE A 351 -13.10 -2.38 -7.73
C ILE A 351 -12.47 -3.69 -7.27
N THR A 352 -12.60 -4.75 -8.07
CA THR A 352 -11.95 -6.04 -7.80
C THR A 352 -10.61 -6.10 -8.53
N THR A 353 -9.51 -6.28 -7.78
CA THR A 353 -8.16 -6.43 -8.32
C THR A 353 -7.95 -7.82 -8.93
N LEU A 354 -6.82 -8.03 -9.63
CA LEU A 354 -6.48 -9.23 -10.42
C LEU A 354 -6.74 -10.56 -9.69
N GLU A 355 -6.69 -10.57 -8.37
CA GLU A 355 -6.73 -11.78 -7.55
C GLU A 355 -7.74 -11.69 -6.38
N GLY A 356 -8.70 -10.78 -6.48
CA GLY A 356 -9.91 -10.79 -5.66
C GLY A 356 -9.99 -9.75 -4.54
N MET A 357 -8.89 -9.08 -4.16
CA MET A 357 -8.95 -7.99 -3.18
C MET A 357 -9.81 -6.86 -3.75
N LYS A 358 -10.70 -6.32 -2.92
CA LYS A 358 -11.62 -5.26 -3.32
C LYS A 358 -11.22 -3.93 -2.71
N VAL A 359 -11.24 -2.89 -3.53
CA VAL A 359 -10.93 -1.50 -3.16
C VAL A 359 -12.15 -0.65 -3.50
N PRO A 360 -12.85 -0.07 -2.52
CA PRO A 360 -13.92 0.88 -2.81
C PRO A 360 -13.30 2.16 -3.39
N PRO A 361 -13.81 2.68 -4.53
CA PRO A 361 -13.38 3.99 -4.98
C PRO A 361 -13.93 5.09 -4.06
N ASP A 362 -13.22 6.20 -3.95
CA ASP A 362 -13.72 7.42 -3.29
C ASP A 362 -14.64 8.24 -4.21
N TYR A 363 -14.45 8.11 -5.52
CA TYR A 363 -15.15 8.86 -6.57
C TYR A 363 -15.33 8.02 -7.83
N ASP A 364 -16.37 8.33 -8.61
CA ASP A 364 -16.44 7.93 -10.02
C ASP A 364 -15.83 9.01 -10.94
N PHE A 365 -15.74 8.75 -12.25
CA PHE A 365 -15.16 9.72 -13.19
C PHE A 365 -15.94 11.05 -13.30
N ALA A 366 -17.22 11.07 -12.93
CA ALA A 366 -18.06 12.26 -13.01
C ALA A 366 -17.91 13.17 -11.78
N SER A 367 -17.70 12.57 -10.61
CA SER A 367 -17.60 13.24 -9.32
C SER A 367 -16.16 13.48 -8.84
N ALA A 368 -15.18 12.78 -9.43
CA ALA A 368 -13.79 12.90 -9.03
C ALA A 368 -13.27 14.34 -9.18
N PRO A 369 -12.71 14.94 -8.11
CA PRO A 369 -12.01 16.21 -8.22
C PRO A 369 -10.79 16.07 -9.12
N LEU A 370 -10.40 17.16 -9.78
CA LEU A 370 -9.17 17.16 -10.59
C LEU A 370 -7.95 16.97 -9.66
N PRO A 371 -7.13 15.93 -9.87
CA PRO A 371 -6.02 15.64 -8.99
C PRO A 371 -4.78 16.49 -9.34
N ASP A 372 -3.98 16.85 -8.33
CA ASP A 372 -2.66 17.44 -8.54
C ASP A 372 -1.66 16.43 -9.12
N ILE A 373 -1.83 15.15 -8.79
CA ILE A 373 -1.00 14.04 -9.26
C ILE A 373 -1.92 12.91 -9.70
N LEU A 374 -1.82 12.50 -10.97
CA LEU A 374 -2.51 11.33 -11.50
C LEU A 374 -1.58 10.13 -11.44
N VAL A 375 -2.03 9.02 -10.85
CA VAL A 375 -1.35 7.72 -10.89
C VAL A 375 -2.24 6.72 -11.63
N VAL A 376 -1.78 6.26 -12.78
CA VAL A 376 -2.47 5.21 -13.56
C VAL A 376 -1.81 3.86 -13.27
N PRO A 377 -2.45 2.99 -12.47
CA PRO A 377 -1.91 1.66 -12.17
C PRO A 377 -1.98 0.75 -13.40
N GLY A 378 -1.18 -0.31 -13.38
CA GLY A 378 -1.23 -1.36 -14.38
C GLY A 378 -2.26 -2.44 -14.08
N SER A 379 -2.57 -3.23 -15.09
CA SER A 379 -3.34 -4.47 -15.04
C SER A 379 -2.57 -5.61 -15.72
N ALA A 380 -2.99 -6.86 -15.49
CA ALA A 380 -2.44 -8.00 -16.23
C ALA A 380 -2.65 -7.87 -17.74
N ASP A 381 -3.83 -7.40 -18.13
CA ASP A 381 -4.20 -7.06 -19.50
C ASP A 381 -4.84 -5.67 -19.53
N PRO A 382 -4.23 -4.67 -20.19
CA PRO A 382 -4.81 -3.34 -20.31
C PRO A 382 -5.88 -3.23 -21.40
N ALA A 383 -6.06 -4.24 -22.27
CA ALA A 383 -6.97 -4.14 -23.42
C ALA A 383 -8.41 -3.72 -23.06
N PRO A 384 -9.04 -4.26 -22.00
CA PRO A 384 -10.38 -3.83 -21.60
C PRO A 384 -10.46 -2.34 -21.22
N GLN A 385 -9.39 -1.76 -20.65
CA GLN A 385 -9.31 -0.35 -20.31
C GLN A 385 -9.06 0.52 -21.54
N LEU A 386 -8.31 0.02 -22.52
CA LEU A 386 -8.08 0.73 -23.78
C LEU A 386 -9.36 0.88 -24.62
N ASP A 387 -10.33 -0.01 -24.41
CA ASP A 387 -11.65 0.03 -25.05
C ASP A 387 -12.70 0.85 -24.27
N GLN A 388 -12.29 1.61 -23.22
CA GLN A 388 -13.18 2.47 -22.42
C GLN A 388 -12.99 3.96 -22.75
N PRO A 389 -13.84 4.57 -23.60
CA PRO A 389 -13.70 5.97 -24.01
C PRO A 389 -13.80 6.95 -22.85
N ASP A 390 -14.66 6.68 -21.88
CA ASP A 390 -14.86 7.56 -20.72
C ASP A 390 -13.62 7.60 -19.83
N LEU A 391 -12.99 6.45 -19.59
CA LEU A 391 -11.70 6.38 -18.90
C LEU A 391 -10.63 7.18 -19.64
N LEU A 392 -10.45 6.93 -20.95
CA LEU A 392 -9.41 7.60 -21.74
C LEU A 392 -9.61 9.12 -21.77
N LYS A 393 -10.85 9.58 -21.95
CA LYS A 393 -11.20 11.00 -21.95
C LYS A 393 -10.99 11.63 -20.57
N TRP A 394 -11.34 10.93 -19.50
CA TRP A 394 -11.10 11.41 -18.14
C TRP A 394 -9.60 11.53 -17.85
N VAL A 395 -8.80 10.52 -18.22
CA VAL A 395 -7.33 10.55 -18.07
C VAL A 395 -6.71 11.68 -18.88
N GLU A 396 -7.14 11.88 -20.13
CA GLU A 396 -6.67 12.99 -20.96
C GLU A 396 -6.95 14.34 -20.28
N ASN A 397 -8.18 14.54 -19.80
CA ASN A 397 -8.59 15.77 -19.15
C ASN A 397 -7.83 16.01 -17.84
N ALA A 398 -7.82 15.02 -16.94
CA ALA A 398 -7.13 15.11 -15.66
C ALA A 398 -5.64 15.43 -15.84
N SER A 399 -4.97 14.76 -16.78
CA SER A 399 -3.53 14.96 -17.04
C SER A 399 -3.16 16.38 -17.44
N ARG A 400 -4.08 17.15 -18.04
CA ARG A 400 -3.83 18.57 -18.39
C ARG A 400 -3.78 19.50 -17.16
N HIS A 401 -4.33 19.05 -16.04
CA HIS A 401 -4.40 19.80 -14.79
C HIS A 401 -3.37 19.33 -13.76
N CYS A 402 -2.89 18.09 -13.87
CA CYS A 402 -1.91 17.55 -12.93
C CYS A 402 -0.56 18.28 -13.03
N THR A 403 0.06 18.49 -11.88
CA THR A 403 1.49 18.80 -11.79
C THR A 403 2.32 17.61 -12.27
N TRP A 404 1.87 16.38 -11.96
CA TRP A 404 2.50 15.14 -12.40
C TRP A 404 1.48 14.14 -12.94
N THR A 405 1.70 13.67 -14.16
CA THR A 405 0.97 12.54 -14.75
C THR A 405 1.85 11.32 -14.69
N THR A 406 1.40 10.28 -13.99
CA THR A 406 2.26 9.14 -13.68
C THR A 406 1.60 7.81 -14.04
N SER A 407 2.40 6.79 -14.34
CA SER A 407 1.90 5.41 -14.46
C SER A 407 2.85 4.39 -13.86
N VAL A 408 2.26 3.26 -13.47
CA VAL A 408 2.96 2.09 -12.96
C VAL A 408 2.68 0.91 -13.86
N CYS A 409 3.71 0.10 -14.14
CA CYS A 409 3.54 -1.17 -14.84
C CYS A 409 2.96 -0.96 -16.25
N THR A 410 1.91 -1.70 -16.60
CA THR A 410 1.21 -1.61 -17.89
C THR A 410 0.33 -0.37 -18.02
N GLY A 411 0.17 0.44 -16.97
CA GLY A 411 -0.62 1.68 -16.98
C GLY A 411 -0.13 2.71 -18.01
N ALA A 412 1.14 2.62 -18.43
CA ALA A 412 1.68 3.42 -19.52
C ALA A 412 0.92 3.23 -20.84
N ALA A 413 0.28 2.07 -21.06
CA ALA A 413 -0.56 1.82 -22.23
C ALA A 413 -1.80 2.72 -22.25
N ILE A 414 -2.41 2.96 -21.09
CA ILE A 414 -3.56 3.86 -20.93
C ILE A 414 -3.12 5.29 -21.18
N LEU A 415 -1.99 5.74 -20.62
CA LEU A 415 -1.45 7.08 -20.88
C LEU A 415 -1.10 7.31 -22.35
N LEU A 416 -0.62 6.29 -23.06
CA LEU A 416 -0.35 6.37 -24.49
C LEU A 416 -1.64 6.47 -25.31
N ALA A 417 -2.65 5.67 -24.97
CA ALA A 417 -3.95 5.71 -25.64
C ALA A 417 -4.71 7.02 -25.39
N ALA A 418 -4.70 7.52 -24.15
CA ALA A 418 -5.35 8.77 -23.75
C ALA A 418 -4.65 10.02 -24.32
N GLY A 419 -3.38 9.93 -24.72
CA GLY A 419 -2.64 11.04 -25.32
C GLY A 419 -1.43 11.59 -24.54
N PRO A 420 -1.44 11.68 -23.19
CA PRO A 420 -0.35 12.31 -22.42
C PRO A 420 1.06 11.74 -22.69
N ALA A 421 1.17 10.47 -23.08
CA ALA A 421 2.45 9.83 -23.39
C ALA A 421 2.86 9.89 -24.88
N LYS A 422 2.02 10.44 -25.78
CA LYS A 422 2.34 10.51 -27.22
C LYS A 422 3.51 11.45 -27.49
N GLY A 423 4.49 10.98 -28.27
CA GLY A 423 5.72 11.70 -28.61
C GLY A 423 6.73 11.80 -27.46
N ARG A 424 6.49 11.16 -26.32
CA ARG A 424 7.32 11.25 -25.11
C ARG A 424 8.21 10.02 -24.93
N ARG A 425 9.19 10.13 -24.04
CA ARG A 425 9.95 8.98 -23.53
C ARG A 425 9.18 8.33 -22.39
N ILE A 426 9.00 7.01 -22.46
CA ILE A 426 8.30 6.24 -21.44
C ILE A 426 9.03 4.92 -21.17
N THR A 427 8.78 4.32 -20.02
CA THR A 427 9.01 2.89 -19.74
C THR A 427 7.70 2.22 -19.33
N SER A 428 7.69 0.90 -19.25
CA SER A 428 6.55 0.11 -18.83
C SER A 428 7.02 -1.28 -18.39
N HIS A 429 6.10 -2.11 -17.92
CA HIS A 429 6.39 -3.48 -17.56
C HIS A 429 6.99 -4.24 -18.73
N TRP A 430 7.97 -5.11 -18.43
CA TRP A 430 8.77 -5.76 -19.47
C TRP A 430 7.93 -6.55 -20.48
N MET A 431 6.78 -7.07 -20.04
CA MET A 431 5.79 -7.77 -20.89
C MET A 431 5.07 -6.86 -21.90
N MET A 432 5.04 -5.54 -21.68
CA MET A 432 4.24 -4.60 -22.47
C MET A 432 5.10 -3.69 -23.37
N ARG A 433 6.41 -3.63 -23.13
CA ARG A 433 7.32 -2.71 -23.84
C ARG A 433 7.31 -2.90 -25.36
N ASP A 434 7.38 -4.13 -25.84
CA ASP A 434 7.40 -4.41 -27.28
C ASP A 434 6.07 -4.04 -27.95
N THR A 435 4.95 -4.30 -27.28
CA THR A 435 3.61 -3.88 -27.72
C THR A 435 3.50 -2.36 -27.82
N LEU A 436 4.02 -1.61 -26.84
CA LEU A 436 4.03 -0.14 -26.88
C LEU A 436 4.95 0.39 -27.98
N ARG A 437 6.11 -0.23 -28.17
CA ARG A 437 7.09 0.14 -29.20
C ARG A 437 6.52 -0.02 -30.61
N ALA A 438 5.78 -1.11 -30.85
CA ALA A 438 5.15 -1.39 -32.13
C ALA A 438 4.09 -0.34 -32.55
N ARG A 439 3.60 0.48 -31.61
CA ARG A 439 2.65 1.56 -31.92
C ARG A 439 3.32 2.77 -32.57
N HIS A 440 4.64 2.94 -32.40
CA HIS A 440 5.39 4.10 -32.91
C HIS A 440 4.85 5.48 -32.44
N GLU A 441 4.11 5.50 -31.32
CA GLU A 441 3.52 6.71 -30.76
C GLU A 441 4.36 7.31 -29.61
N ALA A 442 5.35 6.58 -29.07
CA ALA A 442 6.24 7.01 -27.99
C ALA A 442 7.62 6.34 -28.08
N THR A 443 8.63 6.90 -27.43
CA THR A 443 9.96 6.30 -27.32
C THR A 443 10.03 5.44 -26.06
N VAL A 444 10.05 4.11 -26.23
CA VAL A 444 10.10 3.16 -25.10
C VAL A 444 11.55 2.91 -24.67
N ILE A 445 11.87 3.28 -23.44
CA ILE A 445 13.20 3.16 -22.81
C ILE A 445 13.29 1.84 -22.04
N ASP A 446 14.37 1.09 -22.26
CA ASP A 446 14.64 -0.19 -21.60
C ASP A 446 15.56 -0.05 -20.39
N ASN A 447 15.54 -1.05 -19.51
CA ASN A 447 16.49 -1.22 -18.40
C ASN A 447 16.55 -0.01 -17.43
N VAL A 448 15.42 0.67 -17.27
CA VAL A 448 15.23 1.78 -16.32
C VAL A 448 14.06 1.46 -15.39
N ARG A 449 14.15 1.91 -14.15
CA ARG A 449 13.08 1.69 -13.14
C ARG A 449 11.91 2.62 -13.38
N TYR A 450 12.20 3.89 -13.70
CA TYR A 450 11.23 4.86 -14.15
C TYR A 450 11.87 5.81 -15.16
N VAL A 451 11.04 6.54 -15.91
CA VAL A 451 11.44 7.58 -16.87
C VAL A 451 10.68 8.84 -16.51
N VAL A 452 11.42 9.94 -16.35
CA VAL A 452 10.89 11.29 -16.23
C VAL A 452 11.04 12.00 -17.57
N ASP A 453 9.95 12.54 -18.10
CA ASP A 453 9.93 13.38 -19.29
C ASP A 453 8.95 14.53 -19.04
N GLY A 454 9.47 15.73 -18.76
CA GLY A 454 8.64 16.87 -18.33
C GLY A 454 7.79 16.51 -17.11
N HIS A 455 6.48 16.76 -17.17
CA HIS A 455 5.50 16.40 -16.11
C HIS A 455 5.01 14.93 -16.20
N LEU A 456 5.52 14.14 -17.15
CA LEU A 456 5.15 12.74 -17.32
C LEU A 456 6.19 11.84 -16.64
N VAL A 457 5.73 10.89 -15.84
CA VAL A 457 6.58 9.88 -15.22
C VAL A 457 6.00 8.50 -15.46
N THR A 458 6.80 7.55 -15.91
CA THR A 458 6.33 6.17 -16.12
C THR A 458 7.28 5.21 -15.43
N SER A 459 6.77 4.17 -14.79
CA SER A 459 7.58 3.19 -14.06
C SER A 459 7.35 1.77 -14.54
N ALA A 460 8.40 0.95 -14.49
CA ALA A 460 8.42 -0.35 -15.15
C ALA A 460 7.57 -1.41 -14.44
N GLY A 461 7.78 -1.69 -13.15
CA GLY A 461 7.07 -2.75 -12.42
C GLY A 461 6.56 -2.27 -11.07
N VAL A 462 5.94 -3.17 -10.30
CA VAL A 462 5.32 -2.84 -9.00
C VAL A 462 6.31 -2.15 -8.06
N SER A 463 7.48 -2.75 -7.82
CA SER A 463 8.51 -2.12 -6.98
C SER A 463 9.11 -0.87 -7.61
N ALA A 464 9.17 -0.79 -8.95
CA ALA A 464 9.61 0.43 -9.63
C ALA A 464 8.63 1.61 -9.46
N GLY A 465 7.35 1.30 -9.23
CA GLY A 465 6.36 2.29 -8.81
C GLY A 465 6.65 2.88 -7.43
N ILE A 466 7.25 2.10 -6.51
CA ILE A 466 7.71 2.60 -5.21
C ILE A 466 8.90 3.55 -5.40
N ASP A 467 9.85 3.21 -6.28
CA ASP A 467 10.97 4.11 -6.62
C ASP A 467 10.49 5.45 -7.18
N MET A 468 9.55 5.39 -8.13
CA MET A 468 8.91 6.56 -8.72
C MET A 468 8.18 7.40 -7.66
N ALA A 469 7.46 6.76 -6.73
CA ALA A 469 6.76 7.44 -5.65
C ALA A 469 7.73 8.13 -4.68
N LEU A 470 8.84 7.47 -4.32
CA LEU A 470 9.90 8.09 -3.51
C LEU A 470 10.54 9.28 -4.22
N TRP A 471 10.75 9.17 -5.53
CA TRP A 471 11.24 10.28 -6.33
C TRP A 471 10.26 11.47 -6.33
N LEU A 472 8.97 11.21 -6.53
CA LEU A 472 7.92 12.24 -6.45
C LEU A 472 7.86 12.90 -5.06
N VAL A 473 7.97 12.12 -3.97
CA VAL A 473 8.04 12.68 -2.61
C VAL A 473 9.23 13.64 -2.49
N GLY A 474 10.36 13.28 -3.08
CA GLY A 474 11.56 14.13 -3.12
C GLY A 474 11.36 15.43 -3.88
N GLU A 475 10.69 15.38 -5.03
CA GLU A 475 10.34 16.58 -5.81
C GLU A 475 9.39 17.50 -5.05
N LEU A 476 8.45 16.93 -4.29
CA LEU A 476 7.41 17.71 -3.60
C LEU A 476 7.86 18.26 -2.24
N ARG A 477 8.68 17.51 -1.50
CA ARG A 477 8.99 17.76 -0.08
C ARG A 477 10.48 17.82 0.22
N GLY A 478 11.32 17.66 -0.80
CA GLY A 478 12.76 17.66 -0.68
C GLY A 478 13.36 16.27 -0.41
N PRO A 479 14.66 16.12 -0.67
CA PRO A 479 15.35 14.83 -0.67
C PRO A 479 15.47 14.20 0.71
N GLU A 480 15.51 15.00 1.78
CA GLU A 480 15.58 14.51 3.15
C GLU A 480 14.30 13.78 3.53
N HIS A 481 13.15 14.38 3.23
CA HIS A 481 11.86 13.77 3.49
C HIS A 481 11.64 12.47 2.68
N ALA A 482 12.10 12.43 1.42
CA ALA A 482 12.09 11.19 0.64
C ALA A 482 12.91 10.07 1.31
N ARG A 483 14.08 10.39 1.89
CA ARG A 483 14.90 9.42 2.64
C ARG A 483 14.23 8.97 3.93
N GLU A 484 13.53 9.86 4.63
CA GLU A 484 12.73 9.50 5.81
C GLU A 484 11.63 8.51 5.45
N VAL A 485 10.89 8.77 4.36
CA VAL A 485 9.85 7.87 3.85
C VAL A 485 10.46 6.54 3.40
N GLN A 486 11.58 6.57 2.68
CA GLN A 486 12.33 5.39 2.26
C GLN A 486 12.70 4.50 3.48
N HIS A 487 13.23 5.12 4.53
CA HIS A 487 13.61 4.45 5.78
C HIS A 487 12.38 3.92 6.55
N ALA A 488 11.30 4.68 6.62
CA ALA A 488 10.06 4.26 7.27
C ALA A 488 9.40 3.06 6.57
N LEU A 489 9.49 2.98 5.23
CA LEU A 489 8.99 1.82 4.47
C LEU A 489 9.92 0.60 4.56
N GLU A 490 11.12 0.76 5.11
CA GLU A 490 12.25 -0.18 5.00
C GLU A 490 12.49 -0.62 3.55
N TYR A 491 12.31 0.30 2.60
CA TYR A 491 12.42 0.03 1.17
C TYR A 491 13.71 0.63 0.63
N TYR A 492 14.69 -0.20 0.27
CA TYR A 492 16.01 0.25 -0.16
C TYR A 492 16.30 -0.22 -1.59
N PRO A 493 15.87 0.54 -2.62
CA PRO A 493 16.21 0.20 -3.99
C PRO A 493 17.70 0.40 -4.26
N GLU A 494 18.22 -0.23 -5.31
CA GLU A 494 19.57 0.03 -5.82
C GLU A 494 19.48 0.66 -7.22
N PRO A 495 20.05 1.88 -7.44
CA PRO A 495 20.64 2.75 -6.43
C PRO A 495 19.58 3.31 -5.45
N PRO A 496 19.93 3.60 -4.17
CA PRO A 496 19.01 4.23 -3.22
C PRO A 496 18.61 5.62 -3.70
N TYR A 497 17.54 6.22 -3.13
CA TYR A 497 17.11 7.55 -3.55
C TYR A 497 18.28 8.55 -3.48
N GLN A 498 18.71 8.99 -4.66
CA GLN A 498 19.74 9.98 -4.89
C GLN A 498 19.08 11.10 -5.68
N LEU A 499 19.28 12.34 -5.25
CA LEU A 499 19.03 13.48 -6.12
C LEU A 499 19.82 13.23 -7.40
N GLU A 500 19.15 13.17 -8.56
CA GLU A 500 19.84 13.38 -9.82
C GLU A 500 20.56 14.73 -9.67
N SER A 501 21.89 14.70 -9.75
CA SER A 501 22.71 15.88 -9.52
C SER A 501 22.20 17.02 -10.39
N THR A 502 21.95 18.17 -9.75
CA THR A 502 21.63 19.45 -10.38
C THR A 502 22.76 19.86 -11.33
N THR A 503 22.77 19.34 -12.57
CA THR A 503 23.25 19.97 -13.81
C THR A 503 23.16 19.02 -15.02
N SER A 504 22.32 19.43 -15.99
CA SER A 504 22.37 19.18 -17.44
C SER A 504 21.57 17.99 -18.04
N PRO A 505 20.67 18.25 -19.03
CA PRO A 505 20.03 17.23 -19.85
C PRO A 505 21.04 16.73 -20.91
N ASN A 506 21.98 15.89 -20.49
CA ASN A 506 22.78 14.97 -21.32
C ASN A 506 24.03 14.58 -20.52
N SER A 507 24.23 13.28 -20.34
CA SER A 507 25.57 12.70 -20.48
C SER A 507 25.45 11.25 -20.99
N PRO A 508 26.40 10.81 -21.82
CA PRO A 508 26.10 10.15 -23.08
C PRO A 508 26.38 8.65 -23.04
N VAL A 509 25.54 7.87 -23.73
CA VAL A 509 25.95 6.54 -24.22
C VAL A 509 26.83 6.78 -25.45
N THR A 510 28.15 6.88 -25.24
CA THR A 510 29.11 6.76 -26.34
C THR A 510 29.22 5.29 -26.73
N LEU A 511 28.54 4.91 -27.82
CA LEU A 511 28.85 3.69 -28.55
C LEU A 511 30.17 3.89 -29.29
N SER A 512 31.22 3.22 -28.85
CA SER A 512 32.45 3.11 -29.65
C SER A 512 32.16 2.21 -30.85
N ALA A 513 32.09 2.80 -32.04
CA ALA A 513 32.16 2.05 -33.29
C ALA A 513 33.61 1.58 -33.50
N SER A 514 33.82 0.27 -33.47
CA SER A 514 35.04 -0.35 -34.00
C SER A 514 34.98 -0.38 -35.53
N ARG A 515 36.02 0.16 -36.16
CA ARG A 515 36.52 -0.33 -37.45
C ARG A 515 37.69 -1.26 -37.18
#